data_AF-A0A1H0AMT3-F1
#
_entry.id   AF-A0A1H0AMT3-F1
#
_cell.length_a   1.000
_cell.length_b   1.000
_cell.length_c   1.000
_cell.angle_alpha   90.00
_cell.angle_beta   90.00
_cell.angle_gamma   90.00
#
_symmetry.space_group_name_H-M   'P 1'
#
loop_
_entity.id
_entity.type
_entity.pdbx_description
1 polymer ?
#
loop_
_entity_poly.entity_id
_entity_poly.type
_entity_poly.pdbx_seq_one_letter_code
_entity_poly.pdbx_strand_id
1 'polypeptide(L)'
;MATLLPLSLVAQHRDDAGLQGNAGAVSGFFEAIAPVNFPAGASSWWHLLDVRHSNTTNNYAMQFAGSFFNQQLFFRKTNNSPSTPWSRVLLEIDGKVGIGTEDTKGYKLAVAGNMIAESIKVQLSTAWPDYVFAKSYTLPALSETEKFINENGHLPGVPTASEVKANGIDVGEMNAKLLQKIEELTLHLIRQQKEIDQLKKRK
;
A
#
# COMPACT_ATOMS: atom_id res chain seq x y z
N MET A 1 -20.50 49.69 -18.48
CA MET A 1 -21.18 48.40 -18.29
C MET A 1 -20.40 47.35 -19.07
N ALA A 2 -19.67 46.47 -18.37
CA ALA A 2 -19.07 45.31 -19.02
C ALA A 2 -20.14 44.22 -19.09
N THR A 3 -20.62 43.96 -20.30
CA THR A 3 -21.54 42.86 -20.56
C THR A 3 -20.76 41.56 -20.38
N LEU A 4 -20.93 40.89 -19.23
CA LEU A 4 -20.52 39.51 -19.06
C LEU A 4 -21.38 38.66 -19.99
N LEU A 5 -20.85 38.34 -21.16
CA LEU A 5 -21.39 37.27 -21.99
C LEU A 5 -21.34 35.97 -21.16
N PRO A 6 -22.41 35.17 -21.15
CA PRO A 6 -22.36 33.86 -20.51
C PRO A 6 -21.30 33.04 -21.23
N LEU A 7 -20.18 32.75 -20.55
CA LEU A 7 -19.16 31.84 -21.02
C LEU A 7 -19.77 30.44 -20.97
N SER A 8 -20.47 30.06 -22.04
CA SER A 8 -20.79 28.66 -22.32
C SER A 8 -19.48 27.93 -22.57
N LEU A 9 -18.80 27.48 -21.51
CA LEU A 9 -17.62 26.63 -21.63
C LEU A 9 -18.07 25.24 -22.04
N VAL A 10 -18.07 24.98 -23.35
CA VAL A 10 -17.92 23.62 -23.84
C VAL A 10 -16.51 23.17 -23.47
N ALA A 11 -16.32 21.89 -23.14
CA ALA A 11 -14.99 21.34 -22.91
C ALA A 11 -14.10 21.63 -24.13
N GLN A 12 -12.88 22.10 -23.88
CA GLN A 12 -11.92 22.35 -24.97
C GLN A 12 -11.29 21.03 -25.40
N HIS A 13 -10.87 20.92 -26.65
CA HIS A 13 -10.28 19.69 -27.17
C HIS A 13 -8.75 19.78 -27.24
N ARG A 14 -8.06 18.75 -26.75
CA ARG A 14 -6.61 18.57 -26.92
C ARG A 14 -6.23 17.10 -26.93
N ASP A 15 -6.03 16.57 -28.13
CA ASP A 15 -5.58 15.20 -28.33
C ASP A 15 -4.10 14.99 -27.97
N ASP A 16 -3.22 15.96 -28.20
CA ASP A 16 -1.81 15.85 -27.85
C ASP A 16 -1.50 16.56 -26.52
N ALA A 17 -1.37 15.80 -25.44
CA ALA A 17 -0.95 16.34 -24.14
C ALA A 17 0.52 16.81 -24.13
N GLY A 18 1.31 16.44 -25.13
CA GLY A 18 2.69 16.88 -25.33
C GLY A 18 2.81 18.16 -26.17
N LEU A 19 1.71 18.71 -26.69
CA LEU A 19 1.72 19.85 -27.62
C LEU A 19 2.45 21.05 -27.01
N GLN A 20 3.36 21.65 -27.79
CA GLN A 20 4.18 22.78 -27.35
C GLN A 20 3.43 24.12 -27.45
N GLY A 21 3.85 25.11 -26.66
CA GLY A 21 3.15 26.41 -26.61
C GLY A 21 3.14 27.15 -27.96
N ASN A 22 4.25 27.14 -28.69
CA ASN A 22 4.40 27.76 -30.00
C ASN A 22 3.68 26.98 -31.12
N ALA A 23 3.23 25.75 -30.83
CA ALA A 23 2.32 24.98 -31.67
C ALA A 23 0.83 25.19 -31.29
N GLY A 24 0.54 26.18 -30.43
CA GLY A 24 -0.82 26.56 -30.04
C GLY A 24 -1.30 25.97 -28.71
N ALA A 25 -0.46 25.26 -27.95
CA ALA A 25 -0.85 24.77 -26.64
C ALA A 25 -1.03 25.93 -25.63
N VAL A 26 -2.19 25.95 -24.97
CA VAL A 26 -2.56 26.91 -23.92
C VAL A 26 -2.89 26.20 -22.61
N SER A 27 -2.80 26.90 -21.49
CA SER A 27 -3.30 26.37 -20.21
C SER A 27 -4.83 26.24 -20.24
N GLY A 28 -5.39 25.23 -19.55
CA GLY A 28 -6.83 25.03 -19.51
C GLY A 28 -7.27 23.63 -19.09
N PHE A 29 -8.55 23.36 -19.34
CA PHE A 29 -9.25 22.11 -19.09
C PHE A 29 -9.69 21.53 -20.42
N PHE A 30 -9.19 20.36 -20.77
CA PHE A 30 -9.38 19.73 -22.07
C PHE A 30 -9.94 18.32 -21.94
N GLU A 31 -10.65 17.88 -22.98
CA GLU A 31 -10.87 16.48 -23.28
C GLU A 31 -10.02 16.03 -24.48
N ALA A 32 -9.76 14.73 -24.57
CA ALA A 32 -9.08 14.09 -25.70
C ALA A 32 -9.91 12.92 -26.22
N ILE A 33 -10.05 12.80 -27.53
CA ILE A 33 -10.82 11.78 -28.23
C ILE A 33 -9.87 10.79 -28.90
N ALA A 34 -8.72 11.27 -29.37
CA ALA A 34 -7.63 10.51 -29.95
C ALA A 34 -6.32 10.83 -29.19
N PRO A 35 -6.17 10.37 -27.94
CA PRO A 35 -5.10 10.80 -27.05
C PRO A 35 -3.69 10.43 -27.56
N VAL A 36 -2.79 11.42 -27.57
CA VAL A 36 -1.36 11.36 -27.88
C VAL A 36 -0.56 11.94 -26.72
N ASN A 37 0.54 11.29 -26.31
CA ASN A 37 1.32 11.66 -25.12
C ASN A 37 0.54 11.65 -23.79
N PHE A 38 -0.53 10.86 -23.70
CA PHE A 38 -1.29 10.58 -22.48
C PHE A 38 -0.71 9.37 -21.72
N PRO A 39 -1.23 9.03 -20.53
CA PRO A 39 -0.84 7.81 -19.83
C PRO A 39 -0.95 6.55 -20.71
N ALA A 40 -0.11 5.55 -20.41
CA ALA A 40 -0.08 4.31 -21.18
C ALA A 40 -1.46 3.62 -21.22
N GLY A 41 -1.86 3.15 -22.40
CA GLY A 41 -3.18 2.53 -22.63
C GLY A 41 -4.30 3.52 -22.99
N ALA A 42 -4.03 4.83 -22.99
CA ALA A 42 -4.96 5.82 -23.49
C ALA A 42 -5.29 5.59 -24.97
N SER A 43 -6.57 5.34 -25.28
CA SER A 43 -7.05 5.04 -26.63
C SER A 43 -8.29 5.86 -27.06
N SER A 44 -9.04 6.39 -26.10
CA SER A 44 -10.21 7.26 -26.29
C SER A 44 -10.52 8.03 -25.00
N TRP A 45 -11.38 9.06 -25.05
CA TRP A 45 -11.94 9.87 -23.94
C TRP A 45 -11.09 9.98 -22.66
N TRP A 46 -10.29 11.06 -22.60
CA TRP A 46 -9.50 11.45 -21.43
C TRP A 46 -9.74 12.90 -21.04
N HIS A 47 -9.67 13.17 -19.74
CA HIS A 47 -9.53 14.51 -19.21
C HIS A 47 -8.06 14.93 -19.19
N LEU A 48 -7.79 16.21 -19.45
CA LEU A 48 -6.49 16.84 -19.29
C LEU A 48 -6.64 18.21 -18.63
N LEU A 49 -5.99 18.40 -17.50
CA LEU A 49 -5.73 19.71 -16.92
C LEU A 49 -4.28 20.06 -17.23
N ASP A 50 -4.06 21.19 -17.90
CA ASP A 50 -2.73 21.61 -18.35
C ASP A 50 -2.45 23.04 -17.87
N VAL A 51 -1.37 23.22 -17.11
CA VAL A 51 -0.88 24.53 -16.68
C VAL A 51 0.52 24.72 -17.24
N ARG A 52 0.65 25.60 -18.23
CA ARG A 52 1.86 25.78 -19.04
C ARG A 52 2.63 27.04 -18.64
N HIS A 53 3.94 27.01 -18.87
CA HIS A 53 4.79 28.18 -18.74
C HIS A 53 4.45 29.24 -19.80
N SER A 54 4.64 30.53 -19.49
CA SER A 54 4.31 31.65 -20.39
C SER A 54 5.20 31.73 -21.64
N ASN A 55 6.44 31.27 -21.56
CA ASN A 55 7.31 31.10 -22.72
C ASN A 55 6.81 29.96 -23.62
N THR A 56 6.25 30.33 -24.77
CA THR A 56 5.64 29.41 -25.73
C THR A 56 6.66 28.52 -26.46
N THR A 57 7.93 28.89 -26.52
CA THR A 57 8.97 28.04 -27.13
C THR A 57 9.40 26.88 -26.25
N ASN A 58 8.96 26.81 -25.00
CA ASN A 58 9.28 25.71 -24.10
C ASN A 58 8.07 24.76 -23.97
N ASN A 59 8.34 23.52 -23.54
CA ASN A 59 7.33 22.54 -23.19
C ASN A 59 7.34 22.27 -21.67
N TYR A 60 7.40 23.32 -20.84
CA TYR A 60 7.24 23.21 -19.38
C TYR A 60 5.77 23.36 -19.02
N ALA A 61 5.20 22.31 -18.44
CA ALA A 61 3.83 22.28 -17.99
C ALA A 61 3.67 21.33 -16.80
N MET A 62 2.67 21.62 -15.98
CA MET A 62 2.13 20.73 -14.96
C MET A 62 0.81 20.17 -15.46
N GLN A 63 0.68 18.85 -15.47
CA GLN A 63 -0.47 18.18 -16.09
C GLN A 63 -1.08 17.15 -15.16
N PHE A 64 -2.42 17.08 -15.19
CA PHE A 64 -3.21 15.99 -14.62
C PHE A 64 -4.06 15.37 -15.71
N ALA A 65 -4.20 14.06 -15.71
CA ALA A 65 -5.04 13.34 -16.66
C ALA A 65 -5.75 12.16 -16.02
N GLY A 66 -6.90 11.79 -16.58
CA GLY A 66 -7.68 10.64 -16.14
C GLY A 66 -8.63 10.17 -17.25
N SER A 67 -8.90 8.87 -17.30
CA SER A 67 -9.87 8.32 -18.25
C SER A 67 -11.29 8.63 -17.78
N PHE A 68 -12.22 8.82 -18.71
CA PHE A 68 -13.65 8.94 -18.37
C PHE A 68 -14.26 7.66 -17.78
N PHE A 69 -13.58 6.52 -17.92
CA PHE A 69 -14.13 5.20 -17.60
C PHE A 69 -13.65 4.62 -16.28
N ASN A 70 -12.77 5.31 -15.56
CA ASN A 70 -12.23 4.84 -14.28
C ASN A 70 -11.89 6.01 -13.36
N GLN A 71 -11.44 5.70 -12.14
CA GLN A 71 -11.04 6.68 -11.13
C GLN A 71 -9.52 6.87 -11.07
N GLN A 72 -8.78 6.45 -12.10
CA GLN A 72 -7.33 6.56 -12.11
C GLN A 72 -6.90 8.00 -12.39
N LEU A 73 -6.09 8.56 -11.49
CA LEU A 73 -5.53 9.90 -11.64
C LEU A 73 -4.03 9.83 -11.94
N PHE A 74 -3.62 10.54 -13.00
CA PHE A 74 -2.24 10.64 -13.43
C PHE A 74 -1.76 12.09 -13.33
N PHE A 75 -0.45 12.24 -13.09
CA PHE A 75 0.24 13.51 -12.98
C PHE A 75 1.57 13.45 -13.73
N ARG A 76 1.97 14.57 -14.32
CA ARG A 76 3.38 14.79 -14.70
C ARG A 76 3.74 16.26 -14.70
N LYS A 77 5.04 16.51 -14.66
CA LYS A 77 5.64 17.78 -15.11
C LYS A 77 6.40 17.48 -16.39
N THR A 78 6.04 18.09 -17.51
CA THR A 78 6.64 17.75 -18.82
C THR A 78 8.13 18.06 -18.89
N ASN A 79 8.65 18.99 -18.08
CA ASN A 79 10.08 19.31 -17.99
C ASN A 79 10.75 19.53 -19.36
N ASN A 80 10.10 20.32 -20.22
CA ASN A 80 10.51 20.60 -21.60
C ASN A 80 10.52 19.40 -22.56
N SER A 81 9.92 18.26 -22.18
CA SER A 81 9.82 17.08 -23.03
C SER A 81 8.36 16.58 -23.13
N PRO A 82 7.82 16.38 -24.36
CA PRO A 82 6.46 15.85 -24.54
C PRO A 82 6.32 14.40 -24.07
N SER A 83 7.42 13.64 -24.06
CA SER A 83 7.47 12.22 -23.72
C SER A 83 7.76 11.95 -22.25
N THR A 84 7.83 12.98 -21.40
CA THR A 84 8.05 12.78 -19.96
C THR A 84 6.96 11.85 -19.40
N PRO A 85 7.35 10.75 -18.72
CA PRO A 85 6.42 9.75 -18.25
C PRO A 85 5.36 10.32 -17.30
N TRP A 86 4.17 9.73 -17.37
CA TRP A 86 3.11 9.98 -16.41
C TRP A 86 3.34 9.16 -15.15
N SER A 87 3.17 9.79 -13.99
CA SER A 87 3.08 9.13 -12.70
C SER A 87 1.62 8.91 -12.35
N ARG A 88 1.24 7.68 -12.02
CA ARG A 88 -0.09 7.37 -11.48
C ARG A 88 -0.12 7.78 -10.00
N VAL A 89 -0.98 8.74 -9.66
CA VAL A 89 -1.06 9.37 -8.32
C VAL A 89 -2.02 8.61 -7.41
N LEU A 90 -3.19 8.27 -7.92
CA LEU A 90 -4.20 7.51 -7.20
C LEU A 90 -4.74 6.43 -8.11
N LEU A 91 -4.72 5.21 -7.61
CA LEU A 91 -5.56 4.14 -8.12
C LEU A 91 -6.63 3.92 -7.07
N GLU A 92 -7.85 4.32 -7.40
CA GLU A 92 -9.03 3.98 -6.65
C GLU A 92 -9.83 2.96 -7.48
N ILE A 93 -10.17 1.84 -6.84
CA ILE A 93 -11.08 0.82 -7.38
C ILE A 93 -12.01 0.41 -6.23
N ASP A 94 -13.28 0.77 -6.32
CA ASP A 94 -14.33 0.38 -5.36
C ASP A 94 -13.97 0.68 -3.88
N GLY A 95 -13.43 1.86 -3.63
CA GLY A 95 -13.01 2.36 -2.32
C GLY A 95 -11.72 1.72 -1.80
N LYS A 96 -10.85 1.23 -2.69
CA LYS A 96 -9.56 0.60 -2.37
C LYS A 96 -8.44 1.33 -3.08
N VAL A 97 -7.30 1.46 -2.41
CA VAL A 97 -6.10 2.14 -2.91
C VAL A 97 -5.03 1.13 -3.27
N GLY A 98 -4.54 1.18 -4.51
CA GLY A 98 -3.38 0.40 -4.94
C GLY A 98 -2.18 1.30 -5.28
N ILE A 99 -1.02 1.00 -4.70
CA ILE A 99 0.24 1.67 -5.01
C ILE A 99 1.09 0.68 -5.82
N GLY A 100 1.28 0.96 -7.10
CA GLY A 100 2.04 0.08 -8.00
C GLY A 100 1.31 -1.21 -8.45
N THR A 101 0.07 -1.45 -8.03
CA THR A 101 -0.74 -2.62 -8.41
C THR A 101 -2.20 -2.25 -8.62
N GLU A 102 -2.88 -2.93 -9.55
CA GLU A 102 -4.34 -2.86 -9.72
C GLU A 102 -5.09 -3.95 -8.94
N ASP A 103 -4.40 -5.04 -8.63
CA ASP A 103 -4.94 -6.12 -7.82
C ASP A 103 -4.68 -5.80 -6.34
N THR A 104 -5.74 -5.40 -5.64
CA THR A 104 -5.65 -5.13 -4.20
C THR A 104 -5.90 -6.36 -3.32
N LYS A 105 -6.14 -7.54 -3.93
CA LYS A 105 -6.44 -8.80 -3.22
C LYS A 105 -7.58 -8.67 -2.18
N GLY A 106 -8.50 -7.73 -2.39
CA GLY A 106 -9.60 -7.46 -1.47
C GLY A 106 -9.26 -6.49 -0.32
N TYR A 107 -7.99 -6.14 -0.12
CA TYR A 107 -7.56 -5.19 0.91
C TYR A 107 -7.88 -3.74 0.52
N LYS A 108 -8.05 -2.88 1.53
CA LYS A 108 -8.29 -1.44 1.35
C LYS A 108 -7.06 -0.66 0.87
N LEU A 109 -5.87 -1.14 1.22
CA LEU A 109 -4.60 -0.62 0.72
C LEU A 109 -3.73 -1.80 0.28
N ALA A 110 -3.23 -1.77 -0.94
CA ALA A 110 -2.27 -2.74 -1.45
C ALA A 110 -1.06 -2.03 -2.06
N VAL A 111 0.14 -2.50 -1.74
CA VAL A 111 1.39 -1.91 -2.25
C VAL A 111 2.21 -3.00 -2.92
N ALA A 112 2.47 -2.84 -4.21
CA ALA A 112 3.43 -3.68 -4.94
C ALA A 112 4.83 -3.08 -4.81
N GLY A 113 5.54 -3.51 -3.77
CA GLY A 113 6.90 -3.07 -3.47
C GLY A 113 7.12 -2.89 -1.98
N ASN A 114 8.26 -2.29 -1.63
CA ASN A 114 8.65 -2.04 -0.25
C ASN A 114 7.99 -0.74 0.27
N MET A 115 7.72 -0.69 1.57
CA MET A 115 7.27 0.49 2.28
C MET A 115 8.29 0.88 3.35
N ILE A 116 8.50 2.19 3.53
CA ILE A 116 9.22 2.76 4.68
C ILE A 116 8.25 3.66 5.44
N ALA A 117 8.26 3.53 6.77
CA ALA A 117 7.45 4.34 7.66
C ALA A 117 8.25 4.61 8.94
N GLU A 118 8.10 5.81 9.51
CA GLU A 118 8.68 6.11 10.82
C GLU A 118 7.96 5.35 11.94
N SER A 119 6.65 5.10 11.80
CA SER A 119 5.83 4.37 12.76
C SER A 119 4.62 3.71 12.11
N ILE A 120 4.27 2.51 12.60
CA ILE A 120 3.07 1.78 12.23
C ILE A 120 2.40 1.29 13.52
N LYS A 121 1.14 1.66 13.73
CA LYS A 121 0.31 1.15 14.83
C LYS A 121 -0.67 0.12 14.28
N VAL A 122 -0.46 -1.15 14.61
CA VAL A 122 -1.39 -2.23 14.26
C VAL A 122 -2.33 -2.45 15.44
N GLN A 123 -3.63 -2.19 15.23
CA GLN A 123 -4.67 -2.44 16.22
C GLN A 123 -5.51 -3.63 15.74
N LEU A 124 -5.17 -4.82 16.22
CA LEU A 124 -5.96 -6.02 15.97
C LEU A 124 -7.34 -5.86 16.63
N SER A 125 -8.37 -6.39 15.99
CA SER A 125 -9.70 -6.54 16.59
C SER A 125 -9.77 -7.72 17.57
N THR A 126 -8.82 -8.64 17.49
CA THR A 126 -8.69 -9.81 18.36
C THR A 126 -7.95 -9.48 19.66
N ALA A 127 -8.10 -10.33 20.67
CA ALA A 127 -7.44 -10.16 21.96
C ALA A 127 -5.91 -10.23 21.84
N TRP A 128 -5.23 -9.32 22.54
CA TRP A 128 -3.78 -9.36 22.75
C TRP A 128 -3.43 -10.44 23.79
N PRO A 129 -2.29 -11.14 23.68
CA PRO A 129 -2.04 -12.41 24.39
C PRO A 129 -1.77 -12.34 25.90
N ASP A 130 -2.17 -11.29 26.61
CA ASP A 130 -1.94 -11.13 28.07
C ASP A 130 -2.56 -12.24 28.94
N TYR A 131 -3.37 -13.12 28.35
CA TYR A 131 -4.01 -14.23 29.03
C TYR A 131 -3.06 -15.35 29.46
N VAL A 132 -1.81 -15.41 28.98
CA VAL A 132 -0.84 -16.46 29.34
C VAL A 132 -0.53 -16.47 30.84
N PHE A 133 -0.59 -15.30 31.49
CA PHE A 133 -0.38 -15.17 32.93
C PHE A 133 -1.64 -15.42 33.78
N ALA A 134 -2.80 -15.66 33.15
CA ALA A 134 -4.03 -15.95 33.86
C ALA A 134 -3.93 -17.29 34.60
N LYS A 135 -4.57 -17.41 35.78
CA LYS A 135 -4.59 -18.66 36.56
C LYS A 135 -5.26 -19.83 35.82
N SER A 136 -6.16 -19.52 34.89
CA SER A 136 -6.83 -20.50 34.04
C SER A 136 -6.01 -20.91 32.83
N TYR A 137 -4.87 -20.26 32.56
CA TYR A 137 -4.02 -20.61 31.43
C TYR A 137 -3.32 -21.94 31.69
N THR A 138 -3.48 -22.88 30.75
CA THR A 138 -2.80 -24.17 30.81
C THR A 138 -1.51 -24.06 30.01
N LEU A 139 -0.39 -23.87 30.71
CA LEU A 139 0.93 -23.82 30.07
C LEU A 139 1.27 -25.20 29.48
N PRO A 140 1.51 -25.32 28.17
CA PRO A 140 1.88 -26.59 27.54
C PRO A 140 3.11 -27.22 28.19
N ALA A 141 3.20 -28.56 28.22
CA ALA A 141 4.41 -29.21 28.69
C ALA A 141 5.53 -29.07 27.65
N LEU A 142 6.80 -28.98 28.10
CA LEU A 142 7.94 -28.96 27.18
C LEU A 142 8.06 -30.26 26.39
N SER A 143 7.69 -31.40 26.97
CA SER A 143 7.65 -32.70 26.28
C SER A 143 6.61 -32.74 25.15
N GLU A 144 5.44 -32.13 25.36
CA GLU A 144 4.40 -32.00 24.33
C GLU A 144 4.88 -31.07 23.20
N THR A 145 5.54 -29.97 23.57
CA THR A 145 6.11 -29.01 22.63
C THR A 145 7.22 -29.65 21.80
N GLU A 146 8.14 -30.39 22.44
CA GLU A 146 9.20 -31.15 21.78
C GLU A 146 8.61 -32.18 20.80
N LYS A 147 7.61 -32.96 21.24
CA LYS A 147 6.92 -33.91 20.38
C LYS A 147 6.34 -33.22 19.14
N PHE A 148 5.64 -32.10 19.32
CA PHE A 148 5.08 -31.35 18.20
C PHE A 148 6.15 -30.85 17.23
N ILE A 149 7.27 -30.32 17.73
CA ILE A 149 8.38 -29.85 16.90
C ILE A 149 8.97 -31.02 16.11
N ASN A 150 9.18 -32.18 16.74
CA ASN A 150 9.73 -33.36 16.07
C ASN A 150 8.80 -33.89 14.96
N GLU A 151 7.48 -33.79 15.15
CA GLU A 151 6.48 -34.24 14.19
C GLU A 151 6.24 -33.23 13.04
N ASN A 152 6.30 -31.92 13.33
CA ASN A 152 5.84 -30.88 12.39
C ASN A 152 6.95 -29.93 11.90
N GLY A 153 8.09 -29.87 12.60
CA GLY A 153 9.23 -29.02 12.23
C GLY A 153 9.07 -27.53 12.55
N HIS A 154 8.05 -27.15 13.32
CA HIS A 154 7.81 -25.76 13.76
C HIS A 154 7.10 -25.72 15.13
N LEU A 155 6.95 -24.52 15.69
CA LEU A 155 6.25 -24.32 16.96
C LEU A 155 4.72 -24.40 16.81
N PRO A 156 4.00 -24.91 17.82
CA PRO A 156 2.54 -24.88 17.85
C PRO A 156 1.99 -23.46 17.67
N GLY A 157 1.02 -23.30 16.76
CA GLY A 157 0.34 -22.02 16.47
C GLY A 157 1.11 -21.05 15.57
N VAL A 158 2.39 -21.33 15.28
CA VAL A 158 3.23 -20.57 14.34
C VAL A 158 3.08 -21.18 12.93
N PRO A 159 2.80 -20.38 11.89
CA PRO A 159 2.64 -20.90 10.54
C PRO A 159 3.95 -21.50 9.99
N THR A 160 3.82 -22.49 9.12
CA THR A 160 4.94 -23.11 8.42
C THR A 160 5.54 -22.18 7.38
N ALA A 161 6.80 -22.42 6.99
CA ALA A 161 7.43 -21.68 5.90
C ALA A 161 6.65 -21.79 4.58
N SER A 162 6.01 -22.93 4.30
CA SER A 162 5.17 -23.11 3.11
C SER A 162 3.89 -22.28 3.16
N GLU A 163 3.23 -22.19 4.31
CA GLU A 163 2.05 -21.33 4.49
C GLU A 163 2.41 -19.85 4.36
N VAL A 164 3.53 -19.44 4.95
CA VAL A 164 4.07 -18.07 4.85
C VAL A 164 4.39 -17.71 3.40
N LYS A 165 4.99 -18.65 2.65
CA LYS A 165 5.30 -18.43 1.23
C LYS A 165 4.03 -18.28 0.38
N ALA A 166 2.98 -19.02 0.70
CA ALA A 166 1.72 -19.00 -0.05
C ALA A 166 0.87 -17.75 0.27
N ASN A 167 0.78 -17.37 1.54
CA ASN A 167 -0.21 -16.43 2.04
C ASN A 167 0.37 -15.14 2.64
N GLY A 168 1.68 -15.08 2.85
CA GLY A 168 2.31 -14.01 3.62
C GLY A 168 2.09 -14.15 5.13
N ILE A 169 2.32 -13.06 5.86
CA ILE A 169 2.15 -12.99 7.32
C ILE A 169 1.38 -11.71 7.65
N ASP A 170 0.36 -11.83 8.52
CA ASP A 170 -0.18 -10.67 9.23
C ASP A 170 0.80 -10.29 10.37
N VAL A 171 1.39 -9.11 10.27
CA VAL A 171 2.41 -8.63 11.22
C VAL A 171 1.85 -8.49 12.64
N GLY A 172 0.59 -8.08 12.78
CA GLY A 172 -0.06 -7.96 14.07
C GLY A 172 -0.27 -9.33 14.71
N GLU A 173 -0.90 -10.26 13.98
CA GLU A 173 -1.15 -11.61 14.50
C GLU A 173 0.15 -12.35 14.82
N MET A 174 1.17 -12.21 13.97
CA MET A 174 2.45 -12.84 14.22
C MET A 174 3.16 -12.26 15.45
N ASN A 175 3.12 -10.93 15.64
CA ASN A 175 3.67 -10.31 16.84
C ASN A 175 2.93 -10.77 18.11
N ALA A 176 1.61 -10.90 18.05
CA ALA A 176 0.83 -11.47 19.15
C ALA A 176 1.24 -12.92 19.43
N LYS A 177 1.35 -13.78 18.41
CA LYS A 177 1.82 -15.17 18.58
C LYS A 177 3.23 -15.25 19.16
N LEU A 178 4.15 -14.41 18.68
CA LEU A 178 5.52 -14.35 19.19
C LEU A 178 5.56 -13.91 20.66
N LEU A 179 4.76 -12.90 21.03
CA LEU A 179 4.65 -12.47 22.42
C LEU A 179 4.12 -13.59 23.32
N GLN A 180 3.05 -14.30 22.90
CA GLN A 180 2.57 -15.49 23.62
C GLN A 180 3.69 -16.51 23.86
N LYS A 181 4.52 -16.79 22.84
CA LYS A 181 5.64 -17.73 22.98
C LYS A 181 6.74 -17.23 23.92
N ILE A 182 7.01 -15.93 23.93
CA ILE A 182 7.95 -15.31 24.88
C ILE A 182 7.43 -15.46 26.32
N GLU A 183 6.13 -15.25 26.55
CA GLU A 183 5.51 -15.39 27.87
C GLU A 183 5.50 -16.85 28.35
N GLU A 184 5.13 -17.80 27.49
CA GLU A 184 5.21 -19.24 27.76
C GLU A 184 6.64 -19.66 28.12
N LEU A 185 7.63 -19.24 27.32
CA LEU A 185 9.04 -19.50 27.57
C LEU A 185 9.48 -18.93 28.92
N THR A 186 9.03 -17.71 29.25
CA THR A 186 9.34 -17.06 30.53
C THR A 186 8.80 -17.87 31.71
N LEU A 187 7.58 -18.41 31.61
CA LEU A 187 7.01 -19.28 32.65
C LEU A 187 7.80 -20.59 32.82
N HIS A 188 8.26 -21.19 31.72
CA HIS A 188 9.12 -22.38 31.77
C HIS A 188 10.47 -22.07 32.42
N LEU A 189 11.10 -20.95 32.10
CA LEU A 189 12.37 -20.53 32.71
C LEU A 189 12.22 -20.29 34.22
N ILE A 190 11.14 -19.64 34.65
CA ILE A 190 10.83 -19.45 36.08
C ILE A 190 10.68 -20.81 36.78
N ARG A 191 10.00 -21.77 36.15
CA ARG A 191 9.85 -23.13 36.70
C ARG A 191 11.20 -23.84 36.83
N GLN A 192 11.99 -23.84 35.76
CA GLN A 192 13.33 -24.44 35.75
C GLN A 192 14.25 -23.82 36.79
N GLN A 193 14.24 -22.49 36.95
CA GLN A 193 15.06 -21.82 37.96
C GLN A 193 14.69 -22.26 39.39
N LYS A 194 13.38 -22.40 39.68
CA LYS A 194 12.92 -22.91 40.99
C LYS A 194 13.41 -24.33 41.25
N GLU A 195 13.39 -25.19 40.24
CA GLU A 195 13.91 -26.57 40.36
C GLU A 195 15.42 -26.58 40.61
N ILE A 196 16.20 -25.76 39.88
CA ILE A 196 17.64 -25.61 40.08
C ILE A 196 17.96 -25.15 41.50
N ASP A 197 17.23 -24.16 42.02
CA ASP A 197 17.45 -23.64 43.38
C ASP A 197 17.12 -24.70 44.44
N GLN A 198 16.09 -25.51 44.22
CA GLN A 198 15.77 -26.64 45.10
C GLN A 198 16.88 -27.70 45.07
N LEU A 199 17.41 -28.03 43.89
CA LEU A 199 18.53 -28.97 43.76
C LEU A 199 19.80 -28.46 44.42
N LYS A 200 20.09 -27.15 44.34
CA LYS A 200 21.23 -26.53 45.01
C LYS A 200 21.12 -26.55 46.53
N LYS A 201 19.92 -26.37 47.10
CA LYS A 201 19.69 -26.43 48.56
C LYS A 201 19.83 -27.84 49.15
N ARG A 202 19.75 -28.88 48.30
CA ARG A 202 19.90 -30.29 48.71
C ARG A 202 21.35 -30.78 48.66
N LYS A 203 22.27 -29.95 48.17
CA LYS A 203 23.72 -30.18 48.23
C LYS A 203 24.30 -29.47 49.43
#